data_AF-A0A976HGP2-F1
#
_entry.id   AF-A0A976HGP2-F1
#
_cell.length_a   1.000
_cell.length_b   1.000
_cell.length_c   1.000
_cell.angle_alpha   90.00
_cell.angle_beta   90.00
_cell.angle_gamma   90.00
#
_symmetry.space_group_name_H-M   'P 1'
#
loop_
_entity.id
_entity.type
_entity.pdbx_description
1 polymer ?
#
loop_
_entity_poly.entity_id
_entity_poly.type
_entity_poly.pdbx_seq_one_letter_code
_entity_poly.pdbx_strand_id
1 'polypeptide(L)' 'MLADVVFNSENMPQSYRRKQLLNWFRAANKDKIMSEFHYHRWIRLVGGNNFLDAIYKANESQLDDLYILREELRLKI' A
#
# COMPACT_ATOMS: atom_id res chain seq x y z
N MET A 1 -27.16 6.89 4.48
CA MET A 1 -26.72 6.29 3.20
C MET A 1 -25.21 6.20 3.26
N LEU A 2 -24.66 4.99 3.37
CA LEU A 2 -23.23 4.76 3.31
C LEU A 2 -22.82 4.90 1.85
N ALA A 3 -21.92 5.83 1.53
CA ALA A 3 -21.38 5.93 0.19
C ALA A 3 -20.54 4.69 -0.07
N ASP A 4 -21.08 3.77 -0.86
CA ASP A 4 -20.33 2.69 -1.47
C ASP A 4 -19.25 3.34 -2.34
N VAL A 5 -18.01 3.31 -1.85
CA VAL A 5 -16.84 3.69 -2.64
C VAL A 5 -16.65 2.60 -3.69
N VAL A 6 -17.39 2.72 -4.79
CA VAL A 6 -17.18 1.91 -5.99
C VAL A 6 -15.82 2.32 -6.55
N PHE A 7 -14.82 1.51 -6.26
CA PHE A 7 -13.44 1.70 -6.71
C PHE A 7 -13.36 1.37 -8.21
N ASN A 8 -13.56 2.36 -9.07
CA ASN A 8 -13.40 2.21 -10.52
C ASN A 8 -11.91 2.00 -10.86
N SER A 9 -11.52 0.75 -11.08
CA SER A 9 -10.15 0.34 -11.41
C SER A 9 -9.72 0.66 -12.85
N GLU A 10 -10.61 1.18 -13.69
CA GLU A 10 -10.40 1.26 -15.14
C GLU A 10 -9.57 2.46 -15.61
N ASN A 11 -9.33 3.48 -14.77
CA ASN A 11 -8.61 4.71 -15.15
C ASN A 11 -7.28 4.94 -14.43
N MET A 12 -6.77 3.97 -13.66
CA MET A 12 -5.43 4.09 -13.07
C MET A 12 -4.38 3.57 -14.05
N PRO A 13 -3.26 4.28 -14.27
CA PRO A 13 -2.10 3.71 -14.93
C PRO A 13 -1.79 2.36 -14.29
N GLN A 14 -1.71 1.29 -15.08
CA GLN A 14 -1.35 -0.05 -14.60
C GLN A 14 0.10 -0.04 -14.12
N SER A 15 0.31 0.45 -12.90
CA SER A 15 1.58 0.37 -12.21
C SER A 15 1.90 -1.07 -11.90
N TYR A 16 3.00 -1.55 -12.48
CA TYR A 16 3.58 -2.85 -12.14
C TYR A 16 3.79 -2.96 -10.62
N ARG A 17 4.30 -1.88 -10.00
CA ARG A 17 4.60 -1.82 -8.57
C ARG A 17 3.34 -1.91 -7.72
N ARG A 18 2.28 -1.18 -8.08
CA ARG A 18 0.98 -1.24 -7.40
C ARG A 18 0.43 -2.66 -7.44
N LYS A 19 0.42 -3.30 -8.61
CA LYS A 19 -0.06 -4.69 -8.76
C LYS A 19 0.75 -5.65 -7.89
N GLN A 20 2.08 -5.51 -7.86
CA GLN A 20 2.96 -6.32 -7.03
C GLN A 20 2.66 -6.17 -5.54
N LEU A 21 2.53 -4.93 -5.05
CA LEU A 21 2.25 -4.61 -3.66
C LEU A 21 0.85 -5.06 -3.22
N LEU A 22 -0.16 -4.89 -4.08
CA LEU A 22 -1.51 -5.40 -3.83
C LEU A 22 -1.53 -6.92 -3.72
N ASN A 23 -0.82 -7.63 -4.61
CA ASN A 23 -0.73 -9.08 -4.55
C ASN A 23 0.01 -9.56 -3.29
N TRP A 24 1.09 -8.89 -2.91
CA TRP A 24 1.77 -9.15 -1.64
C TRP A 24 0.84 -8.92 -0.45
N PHE A 25 0.14 -7.78 -0.40
CA PHE A 25 -0.76 -7.43 0.70
C PHE A 25 -1.89 -8.46 0.88
N ARG A 26 -2.40 -9.04 -0.21
CA ARG A 26 -3.40 -10.12 -0.16
C ARG A 26 -2.88 -11.39 0.52
N ALA A 27 -1.60 -11.70 0.35
CA ALA A 27 -0.97 -12.90 0.91
C ALA A 27 -0.29 -12.64 2.27
N ALA A 28 -0.11 -11.38 2.66
CA ALA A 28 0.59 -11.02 3.88
C ALA A 28 -0.27 -11.18 5.14
N ASN A 29 0.39 -11.36 6.27
CA ASN A 29 -0.26 -11.27 7.57
C ASN A 29 -0.61 -9.79 7.86
N LYS A 30 -1.89 -9.47 7.79
CA LYS A 30 -2.42 -8.11 7.95
C LYS A 30 -2.15 -7.55 9.34
N ASP A 31 -2.24 -8.38 10.38
CA ASP A 31 -1.99 -7.96 11.76
C ASP A 31 -0.55 -7.49 11.93
N LYS A 32 0.40 -8.20 11.31
CA LYS A 32 1.81 -7.81 11.32
C LYS A 32 2.02 -6.47 10.62
N ILE A 33 1.41 -6.27 9.46
CA ILE A 33 1.50 -4.98 8.73
C ILE A 33 0.88 -3.85 9.55
N MET A 34 -0.26 -4.11 10.19
CA MET A 34 -0.96 -3.14 11.05
C MET A 34 -0.30 -2.96 12.42
N SER A 35 0.64 -3.80 12.83
CA SER A 35 1.45 -3.57 14.04
C SER A 35 2.74 -2.81 13.75
N GLU A 36 3.18 -2.78 12.48
CA GLU A 36 4.46 -2.22 12.09
C GLU A 36 4.38 -0.70 11.91
N PHE A 37 5.19 0.02 12.68
CA PHE A 37 5.20 1.48 12.72
C PHE A 37 5.53 2.10 11.36
N HIS A 38 6.46 1.50 10.62
CA HIS A 38 6.89 2.04 9.33
C HIS A 38 5.77 2.08 8.29
N TYR A 39 4.91 1.05 8.25
CA TYR A 39 3.78 1.03 7.33
C TYR A 39 2.71 2.06 7.73
N HIS A 40 2.45 2.28 9.02
CA HIS A 40 1.57 3.35 9.49
C HIS A 40 2.06 4.74 9.11
N ARG A 41 3.36 4.98 9.30
CA ARG A 41 3.98 6.24 8.90
C ARG A 41 3.83 6.47 7.40
N TRP A 42 4.10 5.45 6.59
CA TRP A 42 3.95 5.53 5.14
C TRP A 42 2.50 5.79 4.71
N ILE A 43 1.51 5.10 5.30
CA ILE A 43 0.08 5.36 5.05
C ILE A 43 -0.26 6.84 5.26
N ARG A 44 0.20 7.41 6.38
CA ARG A 44 -0.05 8.82 6.71
C ARG A 44 0.63 9.78 5.73
N LEU A 45 1.87 9.48 5.31
CA LEU A 45 2.60 10.28 4.33
C LEU A 45 1.89 10.34 2.98
N VAL A 46 1.26 9.25 2.56
CA VAL A 46 0.51 9.17 1.30
C VAL A 46 -0.93 9.71 1.43
N GLY A 47 -1.42 9.93 2.67
CA GLY A 47 -2.78 10.39 2.90
C GLY A 47 -3.84 9.30 2.73
N GLY A 48 -3.47 8.05 3.01
CA GLY A 48 -4.39 6.92 3.02
C GLY A 48 -5.13 6.76 4.35
N ASN A 49 -6.38 6.32 4.31
CA ASN A 49 -7.16 5.97 5.50
C ASN A 49 -6.79 4.58 6.04
N ASN A 50 -6.32 3.70 5.16
CA ASN A 50 -5.81 2.37 5.49
C ASN A 50 -4.76 1.97 4.45
N PHE A 51 -4.10 0.82 4.65
CA PHE A 51 -3.00 0.37 3.80
C PHE A 51 -3.40 0.19 2.33
N LEU A 52 -4.61 -0.34 2.08
CA LEU A 52 -5.11 -0.58 0.73
C LEU A 52 -5.39 0.75 0.01
N ASP A 53 -6.10 1.66 0.67
CA ASP A 53 -6.36 3.02 0.17
C ASP A 53 -5.06 3.77 -0.12
N ALA A 54 -4.07 3.65 0.76
CA ALA A 54 -2.75 4.25 0.55
C ALA A 54 -2.05 3.71 -0.71
N ILE A 55 -2.07 2.40 -0.98
CA ILE A 55 -1.49 1.82 -2.20
C ILE A 55 -2.15 2.38 -3.47
N TYR A 56 -3.47 2.60 -3.43
CA TYR A 56 -4.19 3.15 -4.59
C TYR A 56 -3.97 4.66 -4.78
N LYS A 57 -3.77 5.41 -3.69
CA LYS A 57 -3.46 6.85 -3.74
C LYS A 57 -1.99 7.14 -4.08
N ALA A 58 -1.09 6.23 -3.76
CA ALA A 58 0.34 6.40 -3.98
C ALA A 58 0.69 6.56 -5.46
N ASN A 59 1.57 7.51 -5.76
CA ASN A 59 2.23 7.61 -7.06
C ASN A 59 3.35 6.56 -7.21
N GLU A 60 3.95 6.46 -8.41
CA GLU A 60 4.97 5.44 -8.68
C GLU A 60 6.19 5.52 -7.76
N SER A 61 6.69 6.72 -7.48
CA SER A 61 7.83 6.91 -6.56
C SER A 61 7.50 6.43 -5.15
N GLN A 62 6.30 6.76 -4.64
CA GLN A 62 5.85 6.35 -3.31
C GLN A 62 5.63 4.82 -3.21
N LEU A 63 5.23 4.18 -4.32
CA LEU A 63 5.13 2.73 -4.42
C LEU A 63 6.51 2.07 -4.48
N ASP A 64 7.48 2.71 -5.13
CA ASP A 64 8.86 2.25 -5.13
C ASP A 64 9.48 2.32 -3.73
N ASP A 65 9.25 3.43 -3.02
CA ASP A 65 9.66 3.61 -1.63
C ASP A 65 9.04 2.55 -0.71
N LEU A 66 7.72 2.28 -0.86
CA LEU A 66 7.04 1.25 -0.07
C LEU A 66 7.65 -0.13 -0.31
N TYR A 67 8.01 -0.44 -1.56
CA TYR A 67 8.62 -1.72 -1.88
C TYR A 67 10.02 -1.85 -1.27
N ILE A 68 10.83 -0.79 -1.30
CA ILE A 68 12.15 -0.77 -0.65
C ILE A 68 11.99 -0.98 0.84
N LEU A 69 11.11 -0.22 1.49
CA LEU A 69 10.80 -0.36 2.91
C LEU A 69 10.41 -1.80 3.27
N ARG A 70 9.56 -2.42 2.44
CA ARG A 70 9.16 -3.82 2.64
C ARG A 70 10.36 -4.77 2.59
N GLU A 71 11.28 -4.57 1.65
CA GLU A 71 12.48 -5.41 1.53
C GLU A 71 13.46 -5.18 2.68
N GLU A 72 13.65 -3.94 3.14
CA GLU A 72 14.46 -3.62 4.33
C GLU A 72 13.93 -4.34 5.58
N LEU A 73 12.62 -4.25 5.83
CA LEU A 73 11.95 -4.93 6.95
C LEU A 73 12.02 -6.46 6.83
N ARG A 74 12.01 -7.01 5.61
CA ARG A 74 12.16 -8.46 5.37
C ARG A 74 13.59 -8.91 5.69
N LEU A 75 14.58 -8.10 5.33
CA LEU A 75 16.00 -8.38 5.57
C LEU A 75 16.45 -8.03 7.00
N LYS A 76 15.63 -7.29 7.75
CA LYS A 76 15.94 -6.77 9.10
C LYS A 76 17.19 -5.88 9.11
N ILE A 77 17.35 -5.09 8.06
CA ILE A 77 18.42 -4.09 7.92
C ILE A 77 17.91 -2.74 8.44
#